data_AF-A0A7Z9ZIG2-F1
#
_entry.id   AF-A0A7Z9ZIG2-F1
#
_cell.length_a   1.000
_cell.length_b   1.000
_cell.length_c   1.000
_cell.angle_alpha   90.00
_cell.angle_beta   90.00
_cell.angle_gamma   90.00
#
_symmetry.space_group_name_H-M   'P 1'
#
loop_
_entity.id
_entity.type
_entity.pdbx_description
1 polymer ?
#
loop_
_entity_poly.entity_id
_entity_poly.type
_entity_poly.pdbx_seq_one_letter_code
_entity_poly.pdbx_strand_id
1 'polypeptide(L)'
;MSRYIATRAIRGANALVAEAEQLLNKAIAEKGEDTPVAFPNTAYYLPVIYGMLGHPVEKLGDLVPVVEHAKKLLHPPPDGKVWTPYLGETLDCGMATLLAAEAIEGIRFALGRQPEPYPGLELAGGTDYPGLEGGYLNGPIDDIQLRSWGIQLVDGRMPGFAAIVGAAPSNEAAVAIVRELQRRNILIFLSGNVNGRSIIDQLAEEGVEMGYDTYIIPFGRDTISAIYALGFATRSALTFGGLKPGQWREILLYNKFRVFAFVLALGEVDDLKYAAAAGAISYGFPTIADTIIPEILPTGVTRYEHVISMPWNEIDVETEEEKAAKLVQRAIEVRGVKVKITEVPIPVPYGSAFEGEVVRRADMRIEFGGKYSRAFEYLRMVPMDQVEDGKIEVIGPGFEDVEVGGAVDLGILVEVAGRKMQEDFEPVLERQIHYFINGANGVQHIGQRDIAWIRISKAAAEKGFNLRHFGEILYVRLHSDFGAIVDKVQVKIITDPELHAEWLEKAREAYEQRNRRLADLTDEAVDTFYSCILCQSFAPNHVCVVSPQRLGLCGAYNWLDCKASYEINSTGPNQPI
;
A
#
# COMPACT_ATOMS: atom_id res chain seq x y z
N MET A 1 12.60 -29.54 -11.53
CA MET A 1 12.60 -28.15 -12.04
C MET A 1 12.39 -28.17 -13.56
N SER A 2 11.61 -27.22 -14.09
CA SER A 2 11.33 -27.11 -15.54
C SER A 2 12.59 -26.71 -16.31
N ARG A 3 13.01 -27.57 -17.24
CA ARG A 3 14.12 -27.26 -18.17
C ARG A 3 13.84 -26.02 -19.00
N TYR A 4 12.59 -25.86 -19.44
CA TYR A 4 12.19 -24.73 -20.26
C TYR A 4 12.43 -23.40 -19.55
N ILE A 5 12.00 -23.29 -18.29
CA ILE A 5 12.20 -22.08 -17.49
C ILE A 5 13.69 -21.84 -17.26
N ALA A 6 14.44 -22.86 -16.84
CA ALA A 6 15.87 -22.74 -16.61
C ALA A 6 16.61 -22.26 -17.87
N THR A 7 16.36 -22.87 -19.04
CA THR A 7 16.95 -22.45 -20.32
C THR A 7 16.64 -20.98 -20.65
N ARG A 8 15.38 -20.56 -20.51
CA ARG A 8 14.93 -19.20 -20.84
C ARG A 8 15.50 -18.16 -19.88
N ALA A 9 15.46 -18.42 -18.58
CA ALA A 9 16.04 -17.55 -17.56
C ALA A 9 17.55 -17.39 -17.73
N ILE A 10 18.28 -18.49 -17.96
CA ILE A 10 19.73 -18.44 -18.18
C ILE A 10 20.07 -17.66 -19.45
N ARG A 11 19.31 -17.86 -20.54
CA ARG A 11 19.51 -17.11 -21.79
C ARG A 11 19.24 -15.61 -21.61
N GLY A 12 18.16 -15.26 -20.93
CA GLY A 12 17.83 -13.86 -20.60
C GLY A 12 18.90 -13.21 -19.72
N ALA A 13 19.41 -13.91 -18.71
CA ALA A 13 20.47 -13.43 -17.83
C ALA A 13 21.76 -13.14 -18.58
N ASN A 14 22.20 -14.07 -19.44
CA ASN A 14 23.39 -13.88 -20.26
C ASN A 14 23.23 -12.66 -21.20
N ALA A 15 22.06 -12.49 -21.82
CA ALA A 15 21.78 -11.37 -22.71
C ALA A 15 21.81 -10.03 -21.94
N LEU A 16 21.13 -9.94 -20.80
CA LEU A 16 21.06 -8.69 -20.03
C LEU A 16 22.41 -8.29 -19.43
N VAL A 17 23.21 -9.24 -18.93
CA VAL A 17 24.55 -8.94 -18.40
C VAL A 17 25.46 -8.42 -19.52
N ALA A 18 25.38 -9.00 -20.72
CA ALA A 18 26.13 -8.50 -21.88
C ALA A 18 25.66 -7.10 -22.31
N GLU A 19 24.35 -6.83 -22.27
CA GLU A 19 23.80 -5.49 -22.53
C GLU A 19 24.28 -4.47 -21.49
N ALA A 20 24.26 -4.82 -20.21
CA ALA A 20 24.74 -3.97 -19.12
C ALA A 20 26.22 -3.62 -19.30
N GLU A 21 27.07 -4.59 -19.68
CA GLU A 21 28.48 -4.35 -19.98
C GLU A 21 28.66 -3.39 -21.17
N GLN A 22 27.95 -3.63 -22.27
CA GLN A 22 28.05 -2.79 -23.47
C GLN A 22 27.59 -1.35 -23.17
N LEU A 23 26.49 -1.21 -22.44
CA LEU A 23 25.95 0.09 -22.05
C LEU A 23 26.90 0.82 -21.09
N LEU A 24 27.50 0.11 -20.13
CA LEU A 24 28.47 0.68 -19.18
C LEU A 24 29.71 1.18 -19.91
N ASN A 25 30.31 0.34 -20.76
CA ASN A 25 31.49 0.70 -21.53
C ASN A 25 31.22 1.92 -22.43
N LYS A 26 30.05 1.97 -23.06
CA LYS A 26 29.62 3.13 -23.85
C LYS A 26 29.45 4.38 -23.00
N ALA A 27 28.77 4.28 -21.86
CA ALA A 27 28.54 5.41 -20.97
C ALA A 27 29.85 5.96 -20.39
N ILE A 28 30.79 5.10 -20.00
CA ILE A 28 32.13 5.47 -19.55
C ILE A 28 32.89 6.19 -20.68
N ALA A 29 32.85 5.67 -21.91
CA ALA A 29 33.51 6.30 -23.05
C ALA A 29 32.94 7.69 -23.38
N GLU A 30 31.62 7.88 -23.21
CA GLU A 30 30.93 9.14 -23.54
C GLU A 30 31.00 10.20 -22.43
N LYS A 31 30.94 9.78 -21.15
CA LYS A 31 30.78 10.69 -20.00
C LYS A 31 31.97 10.65 -19.02
N GLY A 32 32.78 9.60 -19.06
CA GLY A 32 33.90 9.37 -18.14
C GLY A 32 33.51 8.56 -16.91
N GLU A 33 34.49 7.86 -16.32
CA GLU A 33 34.29 6.97 -15.16
C GLU A 33 33.78 7.70 -13.91
N ASP A 34 34.15 8.98 -13.74
CA ASP A 34 33.78 9.80 -12.58
C ASP A 34 32.38 10.44 -12.69
N THR A 35 31.61 10.09 -13.73
CA THR A 35 30.23 10.56 -13.86
C THR A 35 29.38 10.04 -12.70
N PRO A 36 28.71 10.92 -11.92
CA PRO A 36 27.90 10.49 -10.79
C PRO A 36 26.75 9.57 -11.19
N VAL A 37 26.51 8.56 -10.37
CA VAL A 37 25.37 7.63 -10.44
C VAL A 37 24.65 7.71 -9.10
N ALA A 38 23.39 8.11 -9.12
CA ALA A 38 22.56 8.15 -7.93
C ALA A 38 21.09 7.94 -8.28
N PHE A 39 20.39 7.17 -7.46
CA PHE A 39 18.93 7.21 -7.40
C PHE A 39 18.48 8.41 -6.55
N PRO A 40 17.31 8.98 -6.83
CA PRO A 40 16.75 10.09 -6.06
C PRO A 40 16.48 9.71 -4.61
N ASN A 41 16.76 10.64 -3.69
CA ASN A 41 16.27 10.62 -2.30
C ASN A 41 16.48 9.29 -1.55
N THR A 42 17.61 8.63 -1.77
CA THR A 42 18.00 7.38 -1.10
C THR A 42 19.38 7.48 -0.45
N ALA A 43 19.51 6.95 0.76
CA ALA A 43 20.78 6.77 1.46
C ALA A 43 21.44 5.41 1.16
N TYR A 44 20.83 4.60 0.29
CA TYR A 44 21.22 3.22 0.01
C TYR A 44 21.81 3.02 -1.40
N TYR A 45 22.34 4.09 -2.02
CA TYR A 45 22.97 4.03 -3.34
C TYR A 45 22.06 3.36 -4.39
N LEU A 46 22.58 2.33 -5.08
CA LEU A 46 21.82 1.35 -5.85
C LEU A 46 21.45 0.18 -4.91
N PRO A 47 20.19 0.09 -4.43
CA PRO A 47 19.91 -0.69 -3.23
C PRO A 47 20.09 -2.19 -3.34
N VAL A 48 19.82 -2.82 -4.50
CA VAL A 48 20.03 -4.26 -4.68
C VAL A 48 21.52 -4.59 -4.69
N ILE A 49 22.33 -3.85 -5.44
CA ILE A 49 23.79 -3.98 -5.49
C ILE A 49 24.38 -3.73 -4.10
N TYR A 50 23.96 -2.66 -3.43
CA TYR A 50 24.44 -2.32 -2.10
C TYR A 50 24.04 -3.39 -1.07
N GLY A 51 22.79 -3.86 -1.10
CA GLY A 51 22.32 -4.91 -0.21
C GLY A 51 23.03 -6.25 -0.43
N MET A 52 23.15 -6.70 -1.69
CA MET A 52 23.72 -8.01 -2.02
C MET A 52 25.24 -8.04 -1.93
N LEU A 53 25.93 -6.99 -2.37
CA LEU A 53 27.39 -6.97 -2.46
C LEU A 53 28.07 -6.13 -1.38
N GLY A 54 27.33 -5.25 -0.69
CA GLY A 54 27.93 -4.26 0.23
C GLY A 54 28.73 -3.18 -0.48
N HIS A 55 28.57 -3.07 -1.81
CA HIS A 55 29.36 -2.20 -2.67
C HIS A 55 28.58 -0.89 -2.93
N PRO A 56 29.04 0.26 -2.41
CA PRO A 56 28.42 1.55 -2.71
C PRO A 56 28.79 1.97 -4.14
N VAL A 57 27.77 2.33 -4.93
CA VAL A 57 27.96 2.83 -6.29
C VAL A 57 27.65 4.33 -6.28
N GLU A 58 28.67 5.15 -6.53
CA GLU A 58 28.56 6.62 -6.57
C GLU A 58 28.84 7.18 -7.96
N LYS A 59 29.53 6.41 -8.81
CA LYS A 59 29.90 6.81 -10.17
C LYS A 59 29.90 5.63 -11.14
N LEU A 60 29.94 5.92 -12.44
CA LEU A 60 29.94 4.89 -13.50
C LEU A 60 31.07 3.86 -13.32
N GLY A 61 32.28 4.29 -12.94
CA GLY A 61 33.40 3.39 -12.72
C GLY A 61 33.14 2.32 -11.64
N ASP A 62 32.29 2.61 -10.65
CA ASP A 62 31.97 1.68 -9.57
C ASP A 62 31.09 0.51 -10.03
N LEU A 63 30.45 0.61 -11.20
CA LEU A 63 29.64 -0.46 -11.79
C LEU A 63 30.47 -1.54 -12.48
N VAL A 64 31.73 -1.26 -12.84
CA VAL A 64 32.63 -2.24 -13.47
C VAL A 64 32.79 -3.50 -12.62
N PRO A 65 33.17 -3.42 -11.32
CA PRO A 65 33.27 -4.62 -10.48
C PRO A 65 31.92 -5.33 -10.26
N VAL A 66 30.79 -4.60 -10.36
CA VAL A 66 29.44 -5.18 -10.23
C VAL A 66 29.10 -6.05 -11.43
N VAL A 67 29.32 -5.55 -12.65
CA VAL A 67 29.10 -6.32 -13.89
C VAL A 67 30.04 -7.53 -13.95
N GLU A 68 31.29 -7.37 -13.53
CA GLU A 68 32.24 -8.51 -13.42
C GLU A 68 31.80 -9.55 -12.39
N HIS A 69 31.16 -9.13 -11.29
CA HIS A 69 30.55 -10.06 -10.35
C HIS A 69 29.35 -10.78 -10.96
N ALA A 70 28.46 -10.06 -11.66
CA ALA A 70 27.29 -10.64 -12.32
C ALA A 70 27.71 -11.72 -13.35
N LYS A 71 28.77 -11.49 -14.12
CA LYS A 71 29.33 -12.49 -15.05
C LYS A 71 29.75 -13.80 -14.37
N LYS A 72 30.27 -13.75 -13.14
CA LYS A 72 30.69 -14.95 -12.39
C LYS A 72 29.51 -15.82 -11.95
N LEU A 73 28.31 -15.26 -11.88
CA LEU A 73 27.08 -15.95 -11.53
C LEU A 73 26.37 -16.56 -12.74
N LEU A 74 26.85 -16.28 -13.96
CA LEU A 74 26.27 -16.83 -15.18
C LEU A 74 26.66 -18.29 -15.37
N HIS A 75 25.66 -19.09 -15.72
CA HIS A 75 25.79 -20.51 -16.05
C HIS A 75 25.42 -20.76 -17.52
N PRO A 76 25.89 -21.85 -18.14
CA PRO A 76 25.44 -22.24 -19.47
C PRO A 76 24.02 -22.82 -19.45
N PRO A 77 23.24 -22.70 -20.55
CA PRO A 77 21.93 -23.34 -20.64
C PRO A 77 22.00 -24.87 -20.46
N PRO A 78 20.98 -25.53 -19.87
CA PRO A 78 20.95 -26.97 -19.69
C PRO A 78 21.01 -27.75 -21.01
N ASP A 79 21.72 -28.87 -21.02
CA ASP A 79 21.93 -29.71 -22.21
C ASP A 79 20.61 -30.30 -22.79
N GLY A 80 20.67 -30.59 -24.10
CA GLY A 80 19.68 -31.27 -24.93
C GLY A 80 19.12 -32.59 -24.38
N LYS A 81 20.01 -33.45 -23.87
CA LYS A 81 19.80 -34.88 -23.71
C LYS A 81 19.82 -35.33 -22.25
N VAL A 82 20.79 -34.85 -21.47
CA VAL A 82 20.96 -35.20 -20.05
C VAL A 82 21.25 -33.94 -19.26
N TRP A 83 20.37 -33.58 -18.35
CA TRP A 83 20.55 -32.41 -17.48
C TRP A 83 20.17 -32.74 -16.04
N THR A 84 20.89 -32.16 -15.09
CA THR A 84 20.48 -32.09 -13.69
C THR A 84 19.81 -30.73 -13.48
N PRO A 85 18.47 -30.64 -13.40
CA PRO A 85 17.80 -29.37 -13.24
C PRO A 85 18.02 -28.86 -11.81
N TYR A 86 19.11 -28.12 -11.58
CA TYR A 86 19.44 -27.53 -10.30
C TYR A 86 18.90 -26.11 -10.23
N LEU A 87 17.97 -25.88 -9.29
CA LEU A 87 17.38 -24.56 -9.07
C LEU A 87 18.46 -23.50 -8.78
N GLY A 88 19.55 -23.88 -8.10
CA GLY A 88 20.64 -22.96 -7.80
C GLY A 88 21.24 -22.24 -9.01
N GLU A 89 21.56 -22.95 -10.11
CA GLU A 89 22.18 -22.32 -11.28
C GLU A 89 21.25 -21.29 -11.95
N THR A 90 19.94 -21.59 -11.96
CA THR A 90 18.91 -20.66 -12.44
C THR A 90 18.79 -19.45 -11.52
N LEU A 91 18.88 -19.64 -10.20
CA LEU A 91 18.81 -18.56 -9.22
C LEU A 91 20.07 -17.67 -9.22
N ASP A 92 21.25 -18.24 -9.43
CA ASP A 92 22.50 -17.50 -9.62
C ASP A 92 22.38 -16.58 -10.85
N CYS A 93 21.91 -17.12 -11.99
CA CYS A 93 21.63 -16.34 -13.19
C CYS A 93 20.55 -15.28 -12.96
N GLY A 94 19.53 -15.60 -12.17
CA GLY A 94 18.53 -14.63 -11.73
C GLY A 94 19.15 -13.48 -10.93
N MET A 95 20.03 -13.77 -9.97
CA MET A 95 20.77 -12.75 -9.23
C MET A 95 21.67 -11.91 -10.13
N ALA A 96 22.36 -12.53 -11.10
CA ALA A 96 23.13 -11.82 -12.12
C ALA A 96 22.26 -10.83 -12.91
N THR A 97 21.02 -11.22 -13.21
CA THR A 97 20.03 -10.40 -13.92
C THR A 97 19.62 -9.21 -13.07
N LEU A 98 19.41 -9.39 -11.76
CA LEU A 98 19.09 -8.28 -10.87
C LEU A 98 20.22 -7.24 -10.78
N LEU A 99 21.46 -7.70 -10.62
CA LEU A 99 22.64 -6.83 -10.59
C LEU A 99 22.80 -6.06 -11.91
N ALA A 100 22.61 -6.75 -13.05
CA ALA A 100 22.66 -6.12 -14.37
C ALA A 100 21.51 -5.11 -14.58
N ALA A 101 20.30 -5.45 -14.15
CA ALA A 101 19.14 -4.56 -14.26
C ALA A 101 19.34 -3.26 -13.47
N GLU A 102 19.81 -3.36 -12.21
CA GLU A 102 20.05 -2.17 -11.41
C GLU A 102 21.23 -1.33 -11.94
N ALA A 103 22.27 -1.98 -12.46
CA ALA A 103 23.36 -1.29 -13.13
C ALA A 103 22.86 -0.52 -14.36
N ILE A 104 22.00 -1.13 -15.19
CA ILE A 104 21.39 -0.47 -16.35
C ILE A 104 20.56 0.74 -15.93
N GLU A 105 19.72 0.61 -14.90
CA GLU A 105 18.93 1.74 -14.39
C GLU A 105 19.82 2.85 -13.82
N GLY A 106 20.87 2.51 -13.07
CA GLY A 106 21.86 3.47 -12.58
C GLY A 106 22.54 4.24 -13.74
N ILE A 107 22.91 3.54 -14.81
CA ILE A 107 23.47 4.17 -16.01
C ILE A 107 22.42 5.06 -16.70
N ARG A 108 21.17 4.61 -16.81
CA ARG A 108 20.09 5.41 -17.41
C ARG A 108 19.82 6.70 -16.63
N PHE A 109 19.88 6.66 -15.31
CA PHE A 109 19.84 7.86 -14.45
C PHE A 109 21.03 8.79 -14.72
N ALA A 110 22.26 8.26 -14.76
CA ALA A 110 23.45 9.07 -15.07
C ALA A 110 23.40 9.70 -16.48
N LEU A 111 22.68 9.08 -17.41
CA LEU A 111 22.45 9.59 -18.76
C LEU A 111 21.20 10.48 -18.90
N GLY A 112 20.46 10.74 -17.81
CA GLY A 112 19.24 11.55 -17.82
C GLY A 112 18.07 10.93 -18.60
N ARG A 113 18.04 9.59 -18.69
CA ARG A 113 16.95 8.82 -19.34
C ARG A 113 15.88 8.34 -18.36
N GLN A 114 16.16 8.43 -17.07
CA GLN A 114 15.26 8.09 -15.98
C GLN A 114 15.11 9.29 -15.04
N PRO A 115 13.96 9.48 -14.38
CA PRO A 115 12.73 8.67 -14.50
C PRO A 115 12.15 8.72 -15.93
N GLU A 116 11.50 7.63 -16.34
CA GLU A 116 11.01 7.48 -17.71
C GLU A 116 9.97 8.58 -18.02
N PRO A 117 10.18 9.40 -19.06
CA PRO A 117 9.20 10.41 -19.46
C PRO A 117 7.88 9.78 -19.91
N TYR A 118 6.77 10.29 -19.36
CA TYR A 118 5.42 9.92 -19.74
C TYR A 118 4.55 11.18 -19.85
N PRO A 119 4.51 11.81 -21.04
CA PRO A 119 3.79 13.06 -21.24
C PRO A 119 2.31 12.99 -20.85
N GLY A 120 1.87 13.93 -20.01
CA GLY A 120 0.47 14.07 -19.60
C GLY A 120 0.05 13.19 -18.42
N LEU A 121 0.96 12.40 -17.84
CA LEU A 121 0.68 11.68 -16.60
C LEU A 121 0.90 12.58 -15.38
N GLU A 122 -0.11 12.68 -14.53
CA GLU A 122 -0.03 13.30 -13.20
C GLU A 122 -0.16 12.21 -12.14
N LEU A 123 0.83 12.09 -11.26
CA LEU A 123 0.81 11.11 -10.17
C LEU A 123 0.24 11.73 -8.89
N ALA A 124 -0.63 11.00 -8.21
CA ALA A 124 -1.11 11.31 -6.86
C ALA A 124 -0.03 10.97 -5.82
N GLY A 125 0.97 11.83 -5.73
CA GLY A 125 2.19 11.60 -4.97
C GLY A 125 3.16 10.65 -5.69
N GLY A 126 4.45 10.90 -5.50
CA GLY A 126 5.53 10.12 -6.12
C GLY A 126 6.89 10.62 -5.67
N THR A 127 7.95 9.98 -6.17
CA THR A 127 9.32 10.44 -5.94
C THR A 127 9.49 11.85 -6.50
N ASP A 128 9.96 12.79 -5.68
CA ASP A 128 10.19 14.16 -6.12
C ASP A 128 11.50 14.27 -6.93
N TYR A 129 11.39 14.86 -8.12
CA TYR A 129 12.50 15.13 -9.03
C TYR A 129 12.56 16.62 -9.36
N PRO A 130 13.31 17.41 -8.57
CA PRO A 130 13.39 18.85 -8.76
C PRO A 130 13.86 19.22 -10.18
N GLY A 131 13.05 20.00 -10.89
CA GLY A 131 13.38 20.52 -12.23
C GLY A 131 12.96 19.63 -13.41
N LEU A 132 12.26 18.51 -13.16
CA LEU A 132 11.58 17.75 -14.22
C LEU A 132 10.13 18.22 -14.38
N GLU A 133 9.76 18.59 -15.61
CA GLU A 133 8.41 19.04 -15.99
C GLU A 133 7.88 18.19 -17.16
N GLY A 134 6.57 17.94 -17.21
CA GLY A 134 5.94 17.28 -18.35
C GLY A 134 5.55 15.81 -18.18
N GLY A 135 5.41 15.31 -16.95
CA GLY A 135 4.88 13.98 -16.65
C GLY A 135 5.92 12.87 -16.78
N TYR A 136 6.08 12.08 -15.72
CA TYR A 136 7.09 11.02 -15.62
C TYR A 136 6.53 9.85 -14.83
N LEU A 137 7.06 8.66 -15.11
CA LEU A 137 6.86 7.50 -14.24
C LEU A 137 7.65 7.68 -12.94
N ASN A 138 7.28 6.95 -11.89
CA ASN A 138 7.83 7.17 -10.55
C ASN A 138 9.33 6.82 -10.47
N GLY A 139 9.78 5.78 -11.17
CA GLY A 139 11.09 5.19 -10.94
C GLY A 139 11.26 4.68 -9.50
N PRO A 140 12.48 4.69 -8.92
CA PRO A 140 12.73 4.19 -7.57
C PRO A 140 11.97 5.02 -6.52
N ILE A 141 11.33 4.32 -5.58
CA ILE A 141 10.65 4.94 -4.42
C ILE A 141 11.68 5.61 -3.52
N ASP A 142 11.42 6.80 -3.00
CA ASP A 142 12.30 7.47 -2.04
C ASP A 142 12.30 6.83 -0.64
N ASP A 143 13.33 7.10 0.16
CA ASP A 143 13.46 6.51 1.49
C ASP A 143 12.44 7.05 2.51
N ILE A 144 11.86 8.23 2.26
CA ILE A 144 10.86 8.82 3.16
C ILE A 144 9.56 8.03 3.04
N GLN A 145 9.13 7.74 1.81
CA GLN A 145 7.95 6.94 1.53
C GLN A 145 8.13 5.49 1.97
N LEU A 146 9.32 4.91 1.76
CA LEU A 146 9.67 3.60 2.32
C LEU A 146 9.44 3.54 3.83
N ARG A 147 9.89 4.57 4.57
CA ARG A 147 9.68 4.66 6.03
C ARG A 147 8.20 4.78 6.39
N SER A 148 7.44 5.56 5.63
CA SER A 148 5.99 5.72 5.82
C SER A 148 5.25 4.38 5.71
N TRP A 149 5.44 3.64 4.60
CA TRP A 149 4.78 2.35 4.40
C TRP A 149 5.36 1.22 5.24
N GLY A 150 6.63 1.30 5.61
CA GLY A 150 7.29 0.29 6.44
C GLY A 150 6.58 0.03 7.76
N ILE A 151 5.99 1.06 8.36
CA ILE A 151 5.19 0.92 9.59
C ILE A 151 3.95 0.07 9.33
N GLN A 152 3.25 0.33 8.22
CA GLN A 152 2.05 -0.41 7.83
C GLN A 152 2.35 -1.86 7.43
N LEU A 153 3.53 -2.11 6.85
CA LEU A 153 4.02 -3.45 6.55
C LEU A 153 4.34 -4.24 7.83
N VAL A 154 4.82 -3.59 8.87
CA VAL A 154 5.18 -4.22 10.15
C VAL A 154 3.96 -4.49 11.02
N ASP A 155 3.01 -3.55 11.09
CA ASP A 155 1.77 -3.72 11.88
C ASP A 155 0.68 -4.54 11.17
N GLY A 156 0.87 -4.84 9.88
CA GLY A 156 0.02 -5.73 9.09
C GLY A 156 -1.17 -5.04 8.41
N ARG A 157 -1.30 -3.70 8.51
CA ARG A 157 -2.31 -2.93 7.75
C ARG A 157 -2.07 -3.02 6.24
N MET A 158 -0.81 -3.09 5.83
CA MET A 158 -0.40 -3.37 4.47
C MET A 158 0.16 -4.81 4.42
N PRO A 159 -0.57 -5.79 3.87
CA PRO A 159 -0.16 -7.18 3.96
C PRO A 159 1.13 -7.49 3.20
N GLY A 160 1.47 -6.70 2.18
CA GLY A 160 2.62 -6.90 1.30
C GLY A 160 2.47 -6.11 0.00
N PHE A 161 3.18 -6.53 -1.06
CA PHE A 161 3.08 -5.88 -2.37
C PHE A 161 2.96 -6.88 -3.53
N ALA A 162 2.29 -6.47 -4.60
CA ALA A 162 2.21 -7.19 -5.86
C ALA A 162 3.05 -6.47 -6.92
N ALA A 163 4.05 -7.15 -7.48
CA ALA A 163 4.81 -6.65 -8.62
C ALA A 163 4.17 -7.15 -9.91
N ILE A 164 3.47 -6.27 -10.62
CA ILE A 164 2.86 -6.58 -11.91
C ILE A 164 3.87 -6.27 -13.02
N VAL A 165 4.15 -7.26 -13.87
CA VAL A 165 5.11 -7.17 -14.97
C VAL A 165 4.43 -7.54 -16.28
N GLY A 166 4.28 -6.59 -17.19
CA GLY A 166 3.71 -6.80 -18.53
C GLY A 166 2.40 -6.05 -18.76
N ALA A 167 1.44 -6.68 -19.42
CA ALA A 167 0.14 -6.09 -19.73
C ALA A 167 -0.97 -7.13 -19.62
N ALA A 168 -2.11 -6.71 -19.07
CA ALA A 168 -3.30 -7.55 -18.96
C ALA A 168 -3.96 -7.75 -20.34
N PRO A 169 -4.81 -8.77 -20.52
CA PRO A 169 -5.48 -9.04 -21.80
C PRO A 169 -6.36 -7.89 -22.33
N SER A 170 -6.90 -7.05 -21.43
CA SER A 170 -7.71 -5.87 -21.75
C SER A 170 -7.51 -4.77 -20.70
N ASN A 171 -7.93 -3.53 -21.00
CA ASN A 171 -7.91 -2.44 -20.03
C ASN A 171 -8.85 -2.73 -18.84
N GLU A 172 -10.03 -3.31 -19.10
CA GLU A 172 -10.98 -3.73 -18.07
C GLU A 172 -10.37 -4.76 -17.11
N ALA A 173 -9.64 -5.76 -17.63
CA ALA A 173 -8.90 -6.73 -16.82
C ALA A 173 -7.81 -6.05 -15.96
N ALA A 174 -7.07 -5.10 -16.53
CA ALA A 174 -6.05 -4.34 -15.81
C ALA A 174 -6.66 -3.58 -14.61
N VAL A 175 -7.76 -2.87 -14.84
CA VAL A 175 -8.48 -2.14 -13.77
C VAL A 175 -9.00 -3.12 -12.72
N ALA A 176 -9.62 -4.22 -13.13
CA ALA A 176 -10.16 -5.23 -12.22
C ALA A 176 -9.09 -5.82 -11.30
N ILE A 177 -7.93 -6.22 -11.84
CA ILE A 177 -6.79 -6.76 -11.07
C ILE A 177 -6.30 -5.72 -10.04
N VAL A 178 -6.09 -4.48 -10.47
CA VAL A 178 -5.57 -3.41 -9.60
C VAL A 178 -6.55 -3.07 -8.49
N ARG A 179 -7.84 -2.92 -8.81
CA ARG A 179 -8.88 -2.63 -7.80
C ARG A 179 -9.02 -3.76 -6.80
N GLU A 180 -8.92 -5.00 -7.24
CA GLU A 180 -8.97 -6.16 -6.33
C GLU A 180 -7.76 -6.21 -5.38
N LEU A 181 -6.56 -5.87 -5.86
CA LEU A 181 -5.38 -5.73 -5.00
C LEU A 181 -5.53 -4.58 -3.99
N GLN A 182 -6.07 -3.43 -4.42
CA GLN A 182 -6.34 -2.28 -3.54
C GLN A 182 -7.36 -2.60 -2.44
N ARG A 183 -8.46 -3.30 -2.77
CA ARG A 183 -9.46 -3.77 -1.77
C ARG A 183 -8.83 -4.63 -0.67
N ARG A 184 -7.72 -5.30 -0.98
CA ARG A 184 -6.96 -6.14 -0.05
C ARG A 184 -5.79 -5.40 0.62
N ASN A 185 -5.72 -4.07 0.43
CA ASN A 185 -4.65 -3.19 0.91
C ASN A 185 -3.24 -3.64 0.49
N ILE A 186 -3.12 -4.31 -0.67
CA ILE A 186 -1.83 -4.75 -1.21
C ILE A 186 -1.25 -3.61 -2.03
N LEU A 187 0.00 -3.24 -1.75
CA LEU A 187 0.75 -2.23 -2.50
C LEU A 187 1.08 -2.74 -3.92
N ILE A 188 0.94 -1.91 -4.95
CA ILE A 188 0.99 -2.36 -6.35
C ILE A 188 2.14 -1.66 -7.06
N PHE A 189 3.04 -2.46 -7.62
CA PHE A 189 4.19 -1.99 -8.40
C PHE A 189 4.01 -2.39 -9.86
N LEU A 190 3.94 -1.41 -10.76
CA LEU A 190 3.67 -1.65 -12.17
C LEU A 190 4.95 -1.50 -12.98
N SER A 191 5.27 -2.51 -13.78
CA SER A 191 6.42 -2.47 -14.69
C SER A 191 6.21 -3.33 -15.93
N GLY A 192 7.13 -3.26 -16.89
CA GLY A 192 7.13 -4.16 -18.03
C GLY A 192 6.11 -3.85 -19.12
N ASN A 193 6.28 -4.51 -20.25
CA ASN A 193 5.38 -4.45 -21.39
C ASN A 193 5.28 -5.81 -22.09
N VAL A 194 4.28 -5.95 -22.94
CA VAL A 194 4.14 -7.02 -23.93
C VAL A 194 3.95 -6.35 -25.27
N ASN A 195 4.88 -6.57 -26.20
CA ASN A 195 4.86 -5.97 -27.54
C ASN A 195 4.70 -4.43 -27.52
N GLY A 196 5.37 -3.75 -26.58
CA GLY A 196 5.33 -2.30 -26.44
C GLY A 196 4.13 -1.75 -25.67
N ARG A 197 3.21 -2.62 -25.20
CA ARG A 197 2.07 -2.23 -24.38
C ARG A 197 2.30 -2.59 -22.91
N SER A 198 2.18 -1.64 -22.00
CA SER A 198 2.31 -1.83 -20.55
C SER A 198 0.95 -1.74 -19.84
N ILE A 199 0.82 -2.40 -18.68
CA ILE A 199 -0.32 -2.17 -17.79
C ILE A 199 -0.44 -0.69 -17.35
N ILE A 200 0.68 0.04 -17.30
CA ILE A 200 0.67 1.48 -17.00
C ILE A 200 -0.14 2.24 -18.06
N ASP A 201 0.04 1.89 -19.34
CA ASP A 201 -0.72 2.52 -20.43
C ASP A 201 -2.21 2.18 -20.33
N GLN A 202 -2.54 0.93 -19.96
CA GLN A 202 -3.92 0.46 -19.80
C GLN A 202 -4.65 1.23 -18.69
N LEU A 203 -4.00 1.45 -17.56
CA LEU A 203 -4.59 2.18 -16.43
C LEU A 203 -4.70 3.68 -16.70
N ALA A 204 -3.70 4.26 -17.37
CA ALA A 204 -3.72 5.67 -17.75
C ALA A 204 -4.87 6.00 -18.72
N GLU A 205 -5.14 5.12 -19.69
CA GLU A 205 -6.26 5.28 -20.63
C GLU A 205 -7.64 5.21 -19.96
N GLU A 206 -7.79 4.40 -18.91
CA GLU A 206 -9.01 4.31 -18.11
C GLU A 206 -9.11 5.42 -17.05
N GLY A 207 -8.17 6.37 -17.01
CA GLY A 207 -8.17 7.47 -16.05
C GLY A 207 -7.98 7.01 -14.61
N VAL A 208 -7.31 5.87 -14.37
CA VAL A 208 -6.99 5.40 -13.02
C VAL A 208 -5.90 6.28 -12.45
N GLU A 209 -6.20 6.95 -11.33
CA GLU A 209 -5.23 7.73 -10.58
C GLU A 209 -4.15 6.81 -9.98
N MET A 210 -2.89 7.08 -10.33
CA MET A 210 -1.71 6.32 -9.91
C MET A 210 -0.79 7.20 -9.06
N GLY A 211 -0.11 6.62 -8.09
CA GLY A 211 0.81 7.33 -7.21
C GLY A 211 0.93 6.70 -5.84
N TYR A 212 1.63 7.40 -4.94
CA TYR A 212 1.80 6.97 -3.56
C TYR A 212 0.49 6.98 -2.78
N ASP A 213 -0.39 7.93 -3.04
CA ASP A 213 -1.65 8.09 -2.30
C ASP A 213 -2.63 6.95 -2.63
N THR A 214 -2.56 6.38 -3.84
CA THR A 214 -3.44 5.29 -4.29
C THR A 214 -2.81 3.91 -4.17
N TYR A 215 -1.57 3.78 -3.71
CA TYR A 215 -0.79 2.52 -3.67
C TYR A 215 -0.58 1.86 -5.04
N ILE A 216 -0.71 2.61 -6.14
CA ILE A 216 -0.44 2.13 -7.50
C ILE A 216 0.79 2.87 -8.04
N ILE A 217 1.97 2.26 -7.96
CA ILE A 217 3.23 2.93 -8.30
C ILE A 217 3.70 2.47 -9.68
N PRO A 218 3.71 3.38 -10.68
CA PRO A 218 4.21 3.06 -12.02
C PRO A 218 5.72 3.25 -12.08
N PHE A 219 6.48 2.16 -12.14
CA PHE A 219 7.94 2.20 -12.14
C PHE A 219 8.56 2.51 -13.50
N GLY A 220 8.08 1.85 -14.56
CA GLY A 220 8.65 1.97 -15.90
C GLY A 220 7.97 1.01 -16.87
N ARG A 221 7.95 1.31 -18.16
CA ARG A 221 7.27 0.45 -19.15
C ARG A 221 8.09 -0.76 -19.56
N ASP A 222 9.32 -0.93 -19.07
CA ASP A 222 10.14 -2.10 -19.37
C ASP A 222 10.32 -3.03 -18.17
N THR A 223 10.73 -4.27 -18.46
CA THR A 223 10.91 -5.31 -17.44
C THR A 223 12.09 -5.00 -16.52
N ILE A 224 13.06 -4.20 -16.97
CA ILE A 224 14.23 -3.81 -16.18
C ILE A 224 13.80 -2.98 -14.97
N SER A 225 12.81 -2.11 -15.16
CA SER A 225 12.21 -1.27 -14.10
C SER A 225 11.58 -2.05 -12.95
N ALA A 226 11.31 -3.36 -13.11
CA ALA A 226 10.91 -4.24 -12.01
C ALA A 226 11.97 -4.32 -10.89
N ILE A 227 13.22 -3.95 -11.18
CA ILE A 227 14.30 -3.90 -10.18
C ILE A 227 13.98 -2.97 -9.02
N TYR A 228 13.21 -1.89 -9.25
CA TYR A 228 12.83 -0.95 -8.18
C TYR A 228 11.98 -1.61 -7.09
N ALA A 229 11.16 -2.62 -7.43
CA ALA A 229 10.40 -3.42 -6.46
C ALA A 229 11.35 -4.21 -5.53
N LEU A 230 12.41 -4.79 -6.09
CA LEU A 230 13.41 -5.55 -5.35
C LEU A 230 14.35 -4.62 -4.57
N GLY A 231 14.61 -3.42 -5.07
CA GLY A 231 15.29 -2.36 -4.34
C GLY A 231 14.48 -1.88 -3.12
N PHE A 232 13.16 -1.77 -3.25
CA PHE A 232 12.26 -1.49 -2.12
C PHE A 232 12.31 -2.62 -1.06
N ALA A 233 12.23 -3.88 -1.50
CA ALA A 233 12.33 -5.05 -0.62
C ALA A 233 13.69 -5.11 0.11
N THR A 234 14.78 -4.85 -0.62
CA THR A 234 16.14 -4.81 -0.05
C THR A 234 16.28 -3.72 1.01
N ARG A 235 15.81 -2.50 0.72
CA ARG A 235 15.86 -1.40 1.70
C ARG A 235 14.97 -1.63 2.91
N SER A 236 13.87 -2.38 2.76
CA SER A 236 13.05 -2.79 3.90
C SER A 236 13.86 -3.63 4.90
N ALA A 237 14.70 -4.54 4.41
CA ALA A 237 15.58 -5.36 5.25
C ALA A 237 16.69 -4.54 5.92
N LEU A 238 17.27 -3.58 5.21
CA LEU A 238 18.31 -2.70 5.74
C LEU A 238 17.75 -1.72 6.78
N THR A 239 16.59 -1.13 6.51
CA THR A 239 15.97 -0.09 7.36
C THR A 239 15.29 -0.68 8.59
N PHE A 240 14.40 -1.67 8.41
CA PHE A 240 13.57 -2.21 9.50
C PHE A 240 14.16 -3.48 10.10
N GLY A 241 14.87 -4.28 9.29
CA GLY A 241 15.59 -5.45 9.77
C GLY A 241 16.91 -5.15 10.46
N GLY A 242 17.43 -3.92 10.33
CA GLY A 242 18.72 -3.51 10.89
C GLY A 242 19.90 -4.29 10.30
N LEU A 243 19.72 -4.90 9.13
CA LEU A 243 20.75 -5.68 8.46
C LEU A 243 21.78 -4.76 7.81
N LYS A 244 23.02 -5.26 7.73
CA LYS A 244 24.12 -4.53 7.12
C LYS A 244 24.23 -4.88 5.62
N PRO A 245 24.65 -3.91 4.78
CA PRO A 245 24.97 -4.16 3.37
C PRO A 245 25.97 -5.32 3.22
N GLY A 246 25.79 -6.16 2.20
CA GLY A 246 26.61 -7.36 1.95
C GLY A 246 26.20 -8.60 2.75
N GLN A 247 25.28 -8.49 3.72
CA GLN A 247 24.65 -9.63 4.39
C GLN A 247 23.56 -10.25 3.51
N TRP A 248 23.92 -10.64 2.28
CA TRP A 248 22.98 -11.04 1.23
C TRP A 248 22.04 -12.16 1.70
N ARG A 249 22.56 -13.17 2.42
CA ARG A 249 21.77 -14.31 2.86
C ARG A 249 20.70 -13.88 3.86
N GLU A 250 21.08 -13.07 4.84
CA GLU A 250 20.18 -12.55 5.87
C GLU A 250 19.12 -11.62 5.24
N ILE A 251 19.50 -10.81 4.25
CA ILE A 251 18.58 -9.92 3.52
C ILE A 251 17.55 -10.74 2.74
N LEU A 252 17.96 -11.78 2.02
CA LEU A 252 17.04 -12.66 1.30
C LEU A 252 16.11 -13.40 2.26
N LEU A 253 16.62 -13.89 3.40
CA LEU A 253 15.81 -14.54 4.43
C LEU A 253 14.82 -13.57 5.08
N TYR A 254 15.23 -12.33 5.35
CA TYR A 254 14.33 -11.29 5.87
C TYR A 254 13.16 -11.09 4.90
N ASN A 255 13.45 -10.89 3.61
CA ASN A 255 12.43 -10.69 2.59
C ASN A 255 11.48 -11.88 2.48
N LYS A 256 12.01 -13.10 2.47
CA LYS A 256 11.20 -14.32 2.45
C LYS A 256 10.17 -14.38 3.58
N PHE A 257 10.53 -13.96 4.80
CA PHE A 257 9.69 -14.13 5.99
C PHE A 257 8.92 -12.88 6.42
N ARG A 258 9.35 -11.69 6.01
CA ARG A 258 8.79 -10.41 6.48
C ARG A 258 8.17 -9.57 5.37
N VAL A 259 8.60 -9.73 4.12
CA VAL A 259 8.07 -8.98 2.98
C VAL A 259 7.22 -9.90 2.14
N PHE A 260 5.90 -9.82 2.30
CA PHE A 260 4.95 -10.70 1.61
C PHE A 260 4.68 -10.25 0.18
N ALA A 261 5.70 -10.35 -0.67
CA ALA A 261 5.59 -9.97 -2.07
C ALA A 261 5.39 -11.15 -3.02
N PHE A 262 4.66 -10.92 -4.11
CA PHE A 262 4.51 -11.86 -5.23
C PHE A 262 4.53 -11.10 -6.57
N VAL A 263 4.89 -11.83 -7.63
CA VAL A 263 4.94 -11.30 -9.00
C VAL A 263 3.73 -11.78 -9.78
N LEU A 264 3.02 -10.86 -10.44
CA LEU A 264 2.02 -11.17 -11.46
C LEU A 264 2.63 -10.88 -12.83
N ALA A 265 2.96 -11.94 -13.57
CA ALA A 265 3.46 -11.83 -14.93
C ALA A 265 2.27 -11.85 -15.90
N LEU A 266 1.97 -10.71 -16.52
CA LEU A 266 0.80 -10.54 -17.39
C LEU A 266 1.20 -10.51 -18.87
N GLY A 267 0.54 -11.36 -19.66
CA GLY A 267 0.79 -11.60 -21.08
C GLY A 267 2.03 -12.46 -21.35
N GLU A 268 2.62 -12.30 -22.54
CA GLU A 268 3.74 -13.14 -22.97
C GLU A 268 4.96 -13.00 -22.04
N VAL A 269 5.48 -14.14 -21.57
CA VAL A 269 6.68 -14.22 -20.73
C VAL A 269 7.90 -14.50 -21.62
N ASP A 270 8.63 -13.43 -21.96
CA ASP A 270 9.91 -13.50 -22.66
C ASP A 270 11.07 -13.93 -21.74
N ASP A 271 12.25 -14.12 -22.32
CA ASP A 271 13.44 -14.56 -21.58
C ASP A 271 13.87 -13.60 -20.47
N LEU A 272 13.70 -12.29 -20.67
CA LEU A 272 14.09 -11.28 -19.70
C LEU A 272 13.15 -11.36 -18.49
N LYS A 273 11.84 -11.55 -18.72
CA LYS A 273 10.87 -11.79 -17.64
C LYS A 273 11.18 -13.08 -16.88
N TYR A 274 11.53 -14.18 -17.58
CA TYR A 274 11.97 -15.41 -16.90
C TYR A 274 13.22 -15.20 -16.04
N ALA A 275 14.18 -14.43 -16.53
CA ALA A 275 15.42 -14.14 -15.82
C ALA A 275 15.18 -13.26 -14.58
N ALA A 276 14.39 -12.19 -14.72
CA ALA A 276 14.01 -11.31 -13.62
C ALA A 276 13.19 -12.06 -12.55
N ALA A 277 12.23 -12.90 -12.97
CA ALA A 277 11.44 -13.74 -12.07
C ALA A 277 12.32 -14.75 -11.31
N ALA A 278 13.34 -15.33 -11.95
CA ALA A 278 14.31 -16.18 -11.25
C ALA A 278 15.04 -15.42 -10.14
N GLY A 279 15.37 -14.14 -10.37
CA GLY A 279 15.91 -13.26 -9.33
C GLY A 279 14.93 -13.01 -8.19
N ALA A 280 13.65 -12.74 -8.50
CA ALA A 280 12.60 -12.54 -7.49
C ALA A 280 12.37 -13.81 -6.63
N ILE A 281 12.49 -15.00 -7.22
CA ILE A 281 12.42 -16.27 -6.49
C ILE A 281 13.49 -16.33 -5.40
N SER A 282 14.70 -15.80 -5.62
CA SER A 282 15.77 -15.75 -4.61
C SER A 282 15.38 -14.95 -3.36
N TYR A 283 14.51 -13.95 -3.51
CA TYR A 283 13.93 -13.19 -2.38
C TYR A 283 12.79 -13.94 -1.67
N GLY A 284 12.41 -15.11 -2.17
CA GLY A 284 11.27 -15.88 -1.69
C GLY A 284 9.93 -15.38 -2.25
N PHE A 285 9.94 -14.62 -3.35
CA PHE A 285 8.74 -14.11 -3.99
C PHE A 285 8.31 -15.04 -5.13
N PRO A 286 7.11 -15.64 -5.08
CA PRO A 286 6.61 -16.51 -6.13
C PRO A 286 6.13 -15.69 -7.32
N THR A 287 6.07 -16.33 -8.48
CA THR A 287 5.54 -15.74 -9.72
C THR A 287 4.29 -16.49 -10.16
N ILE A 288 3.23 -15.74 -10.46
CA ILE A 288 1.98 -16.24 -11.02
C ILE A 288 1.84 -15.62 -12.40
N ALA A 289 1.71 -16.45 -13.43
CA ALA A 289 1.51 -15.99 -14.80
C ALA A 289 0.06 -16.18 -15.25
N ASP A 290 -0.47 -15.21 -16.01
CA ASP A 290 -1.80 -15.26 -16.62
C ASP A 290 -1.82 -15.95 -18.00
N THR A 291 -0.69 -16.56 -18.39
CA THR A 291 -0.52 -17.32 -19.63
C THR A 291 -0.04 -18.74 -19.34
N ILE A 292 -0.21 -19.63 -20.33
CA ILE A 292 0.23 -21.03 -20.21
C ILE A 292 1.75 -21.08 -20.23
N ILE A 293 2.35 -21.33 -19.06
CA ILE A 293 3.78 -21.56 -18.91
C ILE A 293 4.03 -22.81 -18.08
N PRO A 294 5.23 -23.42 -18.14
CA PRO A 294 5.59 -24.48 -17.21
C PRO A 294 5.59 -23.97 -15.76
N GLU A 295 5.41 -24.88 -14.81
CA GLU A 295 5.37 -24.55 -13.39
C GLU A 295 6.63 -25.01 -12.63
N ILE A 296 6.85 -24.39 -11.47
CA ILE A 296 7.85 -24.82 -10.48
C ILE A 296 7.12 -24.96 -9.14
N LEU A 297 6.49 -26.13 -8.97
CA LEU A 297 5.73 -26.50 -7.78
C LEU A 297 6.55 -26.89 -6.53
N PRO A 298 7.83 -27.32 -6.63
CA PRO A 298 8.63 -27.57 -5.43
C PRO A 298 8.68 -26.37 -4.51
N THR A 299 8.85 -26.60 -3.21
CA THR A 299 8.95 -25.54 -2.20
C THR A 299 10.39 -25.38 -1.71
N GLY A 300 10.65 -24.36 -0.89
CA GLY A 300 11.90 -24.26 -0.12
C GLY A 300 12.58 -22.91 -0.23
N VAL A 301 12.60 -22.29 -1.42
CA VAL A 301 13.08 -20.90 -1.58
C VAL A 301 11.91 -19.94 -1.32
N THR A 302 10.80 -20.06 -2.06
CA THR A 302 9.52 -19.48 -1.68
C THR A 302 8.86 -20.30 -0.56
N ARG A 303 7.76 -19.77 0.00
CA ARG A 303 7.02 -20.44 1.08
C ARG A 303 6.31 -21.70 0.59
N TYR A 304 5.60 -21.60 -0.54
CA TYR A 304 4.96 -22.72 -1.22
C TYR A 304 5.57 -22.86 -2.61
N GLU A 305 4.79 -22.83 -3.68
CA GLU A 305 5.26 -22.98 -5.05
C GLU A 305 6.08 -21.75 -5.50
N HIS A 306 7.03 -21.93 -6.42
CA HIS A 306 7.84 -20.84 -6.97
C HIS A 306 7.18 -20.18 -8.18
N VAL A 307 6.61 -20.99 -9.08
CA VAL A 307 5.99 -20.52 -10.32
C VAL A 307 4.70 -21.29 -10.56
N ILE A 308 3.60 -20.56 -10.72
CA ILE A 308 2.27 -21.07 -11.04
C ILE A 308 1.79 -20.49 -12.36
N SER A 309 1.15 -21.33 -13.17
CA SER A 309 0.49 -20.94 -14.42
C SER A 309 -1.01 -20.92 -14.19
N MET A 310 -1.66 -19.76 -14.30
CA MET A 310 -3.10 -19.60 -14.16
C MET A 310 -3.65 -18.78 -15.34
N PRO A 311 -3.84 -19.41 -16.52
CA PRO A 311 -4.21 -18.70 -17.73
C PRO A 311 -5.51 -17.90 -17.57
N TRP A 312 -5.50 -16.61 -17.92
CA TRP A 312 -6.66 -15.72 -17.73
C TRP A 312 -7.93 -16.25 -18.38
N ASN A 313 -7.79 -16.80 -19.59
CA ASN A 313 -8.90 -17.33 -20.38
C ASN A 313 -9.44 -18.68 -19.90
N GLU A 314 -8.73 -19.37 -18.98
CA GLU A 314 -9.15 -20.65 -18.42
C GLU A 314 -9.84 -20.50 -17.05
N ILE A 315 -9.96 -19.27 -16.53
CA ILE A 315 -10.68 -18.99 -15.29
C ILE A 315 -12.19 -19.03 -15.57
N ASP A 316 -12.84 -20.11 -15.12
CA ASP A 316 -14.27 -20.38 -15.31
C ASP A 316 -15.16 -19.47 -14.43
N VAL A 317 -15.37 -18.23 -14.89
CA VAL A 317 -16.30 -17.18 -14.40
C VAL A 317 -16.65 -16.19 -15.52
N GLU A 318 -17.73 -15.43 -15.36
CA GLU A 318 -18.26 -14.57 -16.43
C GLU A 318 -17.63 -13.17 -16.48
N THR A 319 -17.35 -12.54 -15.33
CA THR A 319 -16.88 -11.14 -15.28
C THR A 319 -15.37 -11.01 -15.08
N GLU A 320 -14.78 -9.91 -15.57
CA GLU A 320 -13.36 -9.62 -15.38
C GLU A 320 -13.02 -9.39 -13.89
N GLU A 321 -13.95 -8.85 -13.10
CA GLU A 321 -13.81 -8.70 -11.65
C GLU A 321 -13.72 -10.05 -10.93
N GLU A 322 -14.53 -11.04 -11.32
CA GLU A 322 -14.48 -12.38 -10.73
C GLU A 322 -13.18 -13.12 -11.13
N LYS A 323 -12.69 -12.92 -12.36
CA LYS A 323 -11.40 -13.47 -12.79
C LYS A 323 -10.26 -12.86 -12.00
N ALA A 324 -10.25 -11.53 -11.87
CA ALA A 324 -9.29 -10.80 -11.06
C ALA A 324 -9.30 -11.30 -9.61
N ALA A 325 -10.48 -11.48 -9.00
CA ALA A 325 -10.62 -12.02 -7.66
C ALA A 325 -10.00 -13.42 -7.52
N LYS A 326 -10.26 -14.34 -8.46
CA LYS A 326 -9.66 -15.68 -8.45
C LYS A 326 -8.14 -15.65 -8.64
N LEU A 327 -7.62 -14.84 -9.56
CA LEU A 327 -6.17 -14.71 -9.80
C LEU A 327 -5.45 -14.14 -8.57
N VAL A 328 -5.96 -13.03 -8.02
CA VAL A 328 -5.38 -12.37 -6.85
C VAL A 328 -5.45 -13.26 -5.62
N GLN A 329 -6.59 -13.95 -5.41
CA GLN A 329 -6.74 -14.93 -4.35
C GLN A 329 -5.68 -16.04 -4.46
N ARG A 330 -5.47 -16.59 -5.66
CA ARG A 330 -4.46 -17.62 -5.88
C ARG A 330 -3.05 -17.10 -5.57
N ALA A 331 -2.71 -15.89 -5.99
CA ALA A 331 -1.42 -15.28 -5.72
C ALA A 331 -1.15 -15.09 -4.22
N ILE A 332 -2.17 -14.66 -3.48
CA ILE A 332 -2.15 -14.53 -2.02
C ILE A 332 -1.91 -15.87 -1.33
N GLU A 333 -2.59 -16.93 -1.78
CA GLU A 333 -2.43 -18.29 -1.25
C GLU A 333 -1.02 -18.83 -1.48
N VAL A 334 -0.50 -18.72 -2.70
CA VAL A 334 0.85 -19.20 -3.09
C VAL A 334 1.93 -18.45 -2.31
N ARG A 335 1.74 -17.14 -2.07
CA ARG A 335 2.67 -16.39 -1.21
C ARG A 335 2.50 -16.72 0.28
N GLY A 336 1.32 -17.18 0.68
CA GLY A 336 0.93 -17.41 2.06
C GLY A 336 0.69 -16.11 2.83
N VAL A 337 0.15 -15.09 2.15
CA VAL A 337 -0.28 -13.84 2.79
C VAL A 337 -1.59 -14.12 3.51
N LYS A 338 -1.67 -13.79 4.80
CA LYS A 338 -2.93 -13.83 5.55
C LYS A 338 -3.57 -12.45 5.48
N VAL A 339 -4.40 -12.22 4.48
CA VAL A 339 -5.18 -10.99 4.39
C VAL A 339 -6.41 -11.14 5.27
N LYS A 340 -6.57 -10.28 6.28
CA LYS A 340 -7.86 -10.08 6.93
C LYS A 340 -8.69 -9.17 6.01
N ILE A 341 -9.49 -9.78 5.14
CA ILE A 341 -10.46 -9.02 4.36
C ILE A 341 -11.62 -8.73 5.31
N THR A 342 -11.77 -7.46 5.68
CA THR A 342 -12.99 -6.99 6.31
C THR A 342 -13.90 -6.51 5.19
N GLU A 343 -14.82 -7.37 4.75
CA GLU A 343 -15.78 -7.02 3.71
C GLU A 343 -16.80 -6.04 4.27
N VAL A 344 -16.83 -4.82 3.72
CA VAL A 344 -17.77 -3.77 4.11
C VAL A 344 -18.83 -3.68 3.02
N PRO A 345 -20.13 -3.86 3.33
CA PRO A 345 -21.18 -4.06 2.32
C PRO A 345 -21.64 -2.74 1.67
N ILE A 346 -20.72 -2.02 1.05
CA ILE A 346 -20.96 -0.70 0.44
C ILE A 346 -20.72 -0.73 -1.08
N PRO A 347 -21.34 0.17 -1.87
CA PRO A 347 -21.29 0.13 -3.32
C PRO A 347 -19.99 0.72 -3.93
N VAL A 348 -19.05 1.12 -3.09
CA VAL A 348 -17.75 1.69 -3.50
C VAL A 348 -16.61 0.84 -2.94
N PRO A 349 -15.44 0.81 -3.60
CA PRO A 349 -14.26 0.19 -3.02
C PRO A 349 -13.96 0.73 -1.61
N TYR A 350 -13.59 -0.17 -0.71
CA TYR A 350 -13.23 0.14 0.67
C TYR A 350 -11.84 -0.38 1.00
N GLY A 351 -11.00 0.42 1.65
CA GLY A 351 -9.62 0.08 2.01
C GLY A 351 -8.81 1.29 2.48
N SER A 352 -7.68 1.04 3.14
CA SER A 352 -6.80 2.11 3.66
C SER A 352 -6.14 2.93 2.55
N ALA A 353 -6.08 2.38 1.33
CA ALA A 353 -5.57 3.06 0.15
C ALA A 353 -6.41 4.29 -0.26
N PHE A 354 -7.65 4.41 0.23
CA PHE A 354 -8.52 5.54 -0.09
C PHE A 354 -8.51 6.63 1.00
N GLU A 355 -7.83 6.40 2.13
CA GLU A 355 -7.89 7.30 3.29
C GLU A 355 -7.41 8.74 3.01
N GLY A 356 -6.50 8.88 2.04
CA GLY A 356 -5.92 10.17 1.64
C GLY A 356 -6.72 10.96 0.61
N GLU A 357 -7.82 10.41 0.09
CA GLU A 357 -8.56 11.04 -1.01
C GLU A 357 -9.17 12.40 -0.60
N VAL A 358 -9.01 13.39 -1.48
CA VAL A 358 -9.55 14.75 -1.27
C VAL A 358 -10.67 15.02 -2.25
N VAL A 359 -11.91 15.12 -1.74
CA VAL A 359 -13.07 15.51 -2.56
C VAL A 359 -13.06 17.02 -2.77
N ARG A 360 -12.65 17.44 -3.95
CA ARG A 360 -12.63 18.86 -4.37
C ARG A 360 -14.05 19.34 -4.68
N ARG A 361 -14.26 20.67 -4.61
CA ARG A 361 -15.57 21.29 -4.81
C ARG A 361 -16.19 20.98 -6.19
N ALA A 362 -15.36 20.81 -7.23
CA ALA A 362 -15.82 20.48 -8.58
C ALA A 362 -16.46 19.07 -8.64
N ASP A 363 -15.99 18.15 -7.82
CA ASP A 363 -16.36 16.74 -7.83
C ASP A 363 -17.34 16.37 -6.70
N MET A 364 -17.68 17.35 -5.86
CA MET A 364 -18.52 17.19 -4.67
C MET A 364 -20.00 17.01 -5.04
N ARG A 365 -20.63 15.95 -4.50
CA ARG A 365 -22.08 15.74 -4.54
C ARG A 365 -22.79 16.47 -3.40
N ILE A 366 -22.24 16.34 -2.19
CA ILE A 366 -22.82 16.90 -0.96
C ILE A 366 -21.71 17.13 0.08
N GLU A 367 -21.92 18.12 0.95
CA GLU A 367 -21.06 18.45 2.10
C GLU A 367 -21.87 18.40 3.41
N PHE A 368 -21.26 17.91 4.48
CA PHE A 368 -21.81 17.93 5.83
C PHE A 368 -20.82 18.59 6.79
N GLY A 369 -21.26 19.55 7.59
CA GLY A 369 -20.40 20.35 8.44
C GLY A 369 -19.70 21.49 7.69
N GLY A 370 -18.56 21.94 8.21
CA GLY A 370 -17.81 23.06 7.65
C GLY A 370 -18.51 24.41 7.84
N LYS A 371 -18.60 25.21 6.78
CA LYS A 371 -19.10 26.60 6.84
C LYS A 371 -20.62 26.71 6.73
N TYR A 372 -21.25 25.78 6.01
CA TYR A 372 -22.64 25.91 5.54
C TYR A 372 -23.63 25.00 6.27
N SER A 373 -23.14 24.02 7.01
CA SER A 373 -23.94 23.16 7.88
C SER A 373 -23.15 22.75 9.12
N ARG A 374 -23.78 22.00 10.02
CA ARG A 374 -23.17 21.46 11.24
C ARG A 374 -23.11 19.95 11.14
N ALA A 375 -21.96 19.38 11.49
CA ALA A 375 -21.83 17.95 11.62
C ALA A 375 -21.15 17.58 12.93
N PHE A 376 -21.63 16.52 13.56
CA PHE A 376 -21.01 15.94 14.73
C PHE A 376 -20.93 14.42 14.64
N GLU A 377 -19.91 13.86 15.26
CA GLU A 377 -19.76 12.43 15.51
C GLU A 377 -19.69 12.22 17.03
N TYR A 378 -20.53 11.34 17.57
CA TYR A 378 -20.58 11.07 19.00
C TYR A 378 -20.69 9.56 19.24
N LEU A 379 -19.68 8.99 19.89
CA LEU A 379 -19.70 7.60 20.32
C LEU A 379 -19.92 7.52 21.83
N ARG A 380 -20.85 6.66 22.26
CA ARG A 380 -21.17 6.47 23.67
C ARG A 380 -21.36 5.00 24.03
N MET A 381 -20.92 4.64 25.23
CA MET A 381 -21.26 3.39 25.86
C MET A 381 -22.69 3.46 26.39
N VAL A 382 -23.42 2.37 26.22
CA VAL A 382 -24.78 2.19 26.74
C VAL A 382 -24.95 0.76 27.27
N PRO A 383 -25.90 0.55 28.20
CA PRO A 383 -26.19 -0.79 28.72
C PRO A 383 -26.55 -1.80 27.63
N MET A 384 -26.17 -3.07 27.84
CA MET A 384 -26.29 -4.15 26.85
C MET A 384 -27.72 -4.42 26.35
N ASP A 385 -28.72 -4.07 27.16
CA ASP A 385 -30.16 -4.19 26.91
C ASP A 385 -30.75 -2.99 26.17
N GLN A 386 -30.00 -1.89 26.04
CA GLN A 386 -30.41 -0.67 25.34
C GLN A 386 -29.79 -0.57 23.93
N VAL A 387 -29.00 -1.57 23.51
CA VAL A 387 -28.39 -1.66 22.17
C VAL A 387 -28.91 -2.88 21.43
N GLU A 388 -29.40 -2.63 20.21
CA GLU A 388 -29.67 -3.65 19.22
C GLU A 388 -28.48 -3.73 18.25
N ASP A 389 -27.76 -4.85 18.29
CA ASP A 389 -26.56 -5.02 17.46
C ASP A 389 -26.91 -5.04 15.97
N GLY A 390 -26.14 -4.29 15.17
CA GLY A 390 -26.35 -4.16 13.72
C GLY A 390 -27.48 -3.22 13.33
N LYS A 391 -28.15 -2.57 14.29
CA LYS A 391 -29.23 -1.63 13.97
C LYS A 391 -28.64 -0.33 13.42
N ILE A 392 -29.01 -0.02 12.17
CA ILE A 392 -28.63 1.21 11.47
C ILE A 392 -29.89 1.96 11.05
N GLU A 393 -30.05 3.17 11.58
CA GLU A 393 -31.20 4.05 11.35
C GLU A 393 -30.74 5.36 10.69
N VAL A 394 -31.44 5.79 9.64
CA VAL A 394 -31.30 7.14 9.05
C VAL A 394 -32.55 7.92 9.45
N ILE A 395 -32.38 9.00 10.21
CA ILE A 395 -33.46 9.78 10.81
C ILE A 395 -33.43 11.19 10.24
N GLY A 396 -34.37 11.47 9.35
CA GLY A 396 -34.46 12.72 8.59
C GLY A 396 -34.36 12.49 7.08
N PRO A 397 -34.38 13.57 6.28
CA PRO A 397 -34.25 13.47 4.83
C PRO A 397 -32.83 13.00 4.45
N GLY A 398 -32.72 12.20 3.39
CA GLY A 398 -31.44 11.95 2.76
C GLY A 398 -30.95 13.17 1.97
N PHE A 399 -29.97 12.98 1.09
CA PHE A 399 -29.41 14.06 0.27
C PHE A 399 -29.80 13.96 -1.20
N GLU A 400 -30.67 13.01 -1.57
CA GLU A 400 -31.08 12.72 -2.94
C GLU A 400 -31.69 13.96 -3.62
N ASP A 401 -32.54 14.68 -2.90
CA ASP A 401 -33.25 15.88 -3.37
C ASP A 401 -32.45 17.18 -3.15
N VAL A 402 -31.26 17.10 -2.57
CA VAL A 402 -30.41 18.27 -2.34
C VAL A 402 -29.61 18.58 -3.59
N GLU A 403 -29.59 19.85 -4.00
CA GLU A 403 -28.81 20.31 -5.16
C GLU A 403 -27.34 19.86 -5.07
N VAL A 404 -26.77 19.54 -6.23
CA VAL A 404 -25.37 19.11 -6.32
C VAL A 404 -24.44 20.18 -5.76
N GLY A 405 -23.61 19.79 -4.81
CA GLY A 405 -22.71 20.70 -4.09
C GLY A 405 -23.37 21.48 -2.95
N GLY A 406 -24.60 21.13 -2.58
CA GLY A 406 -25.29 21.63 -1.39
C GLY A 406 -24.67 21.15 -0.07
N ALA A 407 -25.24 21.62 1.03
CA ALA A 407 -24.82 21.26 2.39
C ALA A 407 -26.01 20.89 3.27
N VAL A 408 -25.84 19.87 4.13
CA VAL A 408 -26.87 19.38 5.07
C VAL A 408 -26.24 19.15 6.44
N ASP A 409 -27.02 19.30 7.50
CA ASP A 409 -26.59 18.96 8.87
C ASP A 409 -26.49 17.43 9.06
N LEU A 410 -25.52 16.95 9.84
CA LEU A 410 -25.29 15.51 10.01
C LEU A 410 -24.84 15.15 11.42
N GLY A 411 -25.61 14.32 12.10
CA GLY A 411 -25.22 13.66 13.34
C GLY A 411 -24.89 12.19 13.10
N ILE A 412 -23.70 11.75 13.48
CA ILE A 412 -23.31 10.34 13.53
C ILE A 412 -23.29 9.93 14.99
N LEU A 413 -24.36 9.29 15.46
CA LEU A 413 -24.44 8.75 16.81
C LEU A 413 -24.13 7.25 16.80
N VAL A 414 -23.09 6.86 17.51
CA VAL A 414 -22.67 5.46 17.65
C VAL A 414 -22.87 5.01 19.09
N GLU A 415 -23.72 4.01 19.27
CA GLU A 415 -24.02 3.41 20.56
C GLU A 415 -23.34 2.03 20.62
N VAL A 416 -22.40 1.87 21.56
CA VAL A 416 -21.65 0.62 21.73
C VAL A 416 -21.92 -0.01 23.08
N ALA A 417 -21.89 -1.34 23.13
CA ALA A 417 -21.93 -2.09 24.39
C ALA A 417 -20.94 -3.24 24.34
N GLY A 418 -20.33 -3.56 25.48
CA GLY A 418 -19.46 -4.73 25.60
C GLY A 418 -19.01 -4.99 27.03
N ARG A 419 -18.69 -6.25 27.34
CA ARG A 419 -18.33 -6.66 28.72
C ARG A 419 -17.05 -6.02 29.23
N LYS A 420 -16.13 -5.71 28.31
CA LYS A 420 -14.86 -5.03 28.60
C LYS A 420 -14.87 -3.56 28.20
N MET A 421 -15.98 -3.05 27.67
CA MET A 421 -16.13 -1.64 27.32
C MET A 421 -16.17 -0.79 28.58
N GLN A 422 -15.53 0.38 28.53
CA GLN A 422 -15.48 1.36 29.61
C GLN A 422 -15.71 2.75 29.03
N GLU A 423 -16.22 3.68 29.83
CA GLU A 423 -16.43 5.06 29.39
C GLU A 423 -15.13 5.74 28.94
N ASP A 424 -13.98 5.34 29.50
CA ASP A 424 -12.67 5.86 29.11
C ASP A 424 -12.21 5.39 27.71
N PHE A 425 -12.87 4.38 27.13
CA PHE A 425 -12.58 3.92 25.77
C PHE A 425 -13.39 4.67 24.72
N GLU A 426 -14.44 5.40 25.10
CA GLU A 426 -15.29 6.12 24.15
C GLU A 426 -14.51 7.07 23.22
N PRO A 427 -13.60 7.93 23.71
CA PRO A 427 -12.87 8.85 22.85
C PRO A 427 -11.90 8.14 21.89
N VAL A 428 -11.35 6.99 22.33
CA VAL A 428 -10.44 6.17 21.52
C VAL A 428 -11.18 5.62 20.30
N LEU A 429 -12.37 5.05 20.52
CA LEU A 429 -13.22 4.51 19.46
C LEU A 429 -13.85 5.62 18.60
N GLU A 430 -14.29 6.73 19.21
CA GLU A 430 -14.87 7.89 18.50
C GLU A 430 -13.91 8.42 17.44
N ARG A 431 -12.61 8.50 17.75
CA ARG A 431 -11.61 8.96 16.79
C ARG A 431 -11.44 8.05 15.57
N GLN A 432 -11.77 6.76 15.70
CA GLN A 432 -11.64 5.82 14.59
C GLN A 432 -12.69 6.07 13.51
N ILE A 433 -13.78 6.78 13.82
CA ILE A 433 -14.80 7.19 12.83
C ILE A 433 -14.14 7.92 11.66
N HIS A 434 -13.16 8.79 11.95
CA HIS A 434 -12.38 9.48 10.91
C HIS A 434 -11.71 8.52 9.93
N TYR A 435 -10.96 7.53 10.42
CA TYR A 435 -10.25 6.57 9.58
C TYR A 435 -11.22 5.63 8.86
N PHE A 436 -12.25 5.18 9.57
CA PHE A 436 -13.22 4.24 9.03
C PHE A 436 -14.00 4.84 7.87
N ILE A 437 -14.46 6.10 7.98
CA ILE A 437 -15.19 6.77 6.91
C ILE A 437 -14.28 7.09 5.71
N ASN A 438 -13.04 7.55 5.95
CA ASN A 438 -12.08 7.83 4.88
C ASN A 438 -11.65 6.57 4.11
N GLY A 439 -11.84 5.37 4.66
CA GLY A 439 -11.57 4.12 3.94
C GLY A 439 -12.49 3.88 2.72
N ALA A 440 -13.57 4.65 2.55
CA ALA A 440 -14.48 4.51 1.40
C ALA A 440 -14.04 5.42 0.24
N ASN A 441 -13.81 4.84 -0.94
CA ASN A 441 -13.45 5.58 -2.14
C ASN A 441 -14.50 6.65 -2.49
N GLY A 442 -14.04 7.88 -2.73
CA GLY A 442 -14.85 9.04 -3.05
C GLY A 442 -15.53 9.70 -1.84
N VAL A 443 -15.12 9.39 -0.61
CA VAL A 443 -15.59 10.01 0.62
C VAL A 443 -14.42 10.62 1.38
N GLN A 444 -14.59 11.88 1.83
CA GLN A 444 -13.60 12.57 2.64
C GLN A 444 -14.20 12.93 4.00
N HIS A 445 -13.50 12.64 5.09
CA HIS A 445 -13.85 13.02 6.45
C HIS A 445 -12.68 13.74 7.13
N ILE A 446 -12.89 14.94 7.64
CA ILE A 446 -11.91 15.68 8.44
C ILE A 446 -12.58 16.30 9.68
N GLY A 447 -11.76 16.70 10.66
CA GLY A 447 -12.27 17.15 11.95
C GLY A 447 -12.56 15.99 12.90
N GLN A 448 -13.34 16.29 13.93
CA GLN A 448 -13.74 15.36 15.00
C GLN A 448 -14.88 15.97 15.83
N ARG A 449 -15.52 15.18 16.71
CA ARG A 449 -16.53 15.67 17.68
C ARG A 449 -17.59 16.52 16.99
N ASP A 450 -17.83 17.76 17.41
CA ASP A 450 -18.84 18.68 16.85
C ASP A 450 -18.32 19.63 15.74
N ILE A 451 -17.11 19.38 15.25
CA ILE A 451 -16.48 20.09 14.13
C ILE A 451 -16.13 19.13 12.99
N ALA A 452 -16.82 18.00 12.91
CA ALA A 452 -16.68 17.06 11.80
C ALA A 452 -17.05 17.75 10.47
N TRP A 453 -16.38 17.35 9.40
CA TRP A 453 -16.60 17.87 8.06
C TRP A 453 -16.41 16.76 7.04
N ILE A 454 -17.50 16.39 6.37
CA ILE A 454 -17.58 15.22 5.50
C ILE A 454 -18.03 15.64 4.10
N ARG A 455 -17.43 15.03 3.07
CA ARG A 455 -17.82 15.20 1.67
C ARG A 455 -18.00 13.85 0.99
N ILE A 456 -18.97 13.78 0.09
CA ILE A 456 -19.18 12.64 -0.81
C ILE A 456 -19.02 13.14 -2.25
N SER A 457 -18.29 12.41 -3.08
CA SER A 457 -18.10 12.72 -4.50
C SER A 457 -19.31 12.35 -5.35
N LYS A 458 -19.42 12.96 -6.54
CA LYS A 458 -20.44 12.60 -7.55
C LYS A 458 -20.33 11.13 -7.95
N ALA A 459 -19.11 10.65 -8.20
CA ALA A 459 -18.86 9.28 -8.61
C ALA A 459 -19.28 8.25 -7.54
N ALA A 460 -19.06 8.53 -6.25
CA ALA A 460 -19.51 7.65 -5.17
C ALA A 460 -21.03 7.59 -5.08
N ALA A 461 -21.70 8.74 -5.19
CA ALA A 461 -23.15 8.82 -5.16
C ALA A 461 -23.81 8.14 -6.38
N GLU A 462 -23.24 8.28 -7.58
CA GLU A 462 -23.70 7.61 -8.79
C GLU A 462 -23.60 6.07 -8.69
N LYS A 463 -22.58 5.55 -7.99
CA LYS A 463 -22.46 4.12 -7.67
C LYS A 463 -23.48 3.66 -6.62
N GLY A 464 -24.20 4.57 -5.98
CA GLY A 464 -25.24 4.28 -4.99
C GLY A 464 -24.83 4.55 -3.54
N PHE A 465 -23.67 5.16 -3.28
CA PHE A 465 -23.27 5.49 -1.92
C PHE A 465 -24.21 6.55 -1.32
N ASN A 466 -24.84 6.19 -0.20
CA ASN A 466 -25.79 6.99 0.59
C ASN A 466 -25.46 7.00 2.10
N LEU A 467 -26.27 7.73 2.89
CA LEU A 467 -26.08 7.91 4.34
C LEU A 467 -26.03 6.61 5.16
N ARG A 468 -26.78 5.58 4.77
CA ARG A 468 -26.85 4.30 5.50
C ARG A 468 -25.47 3.62 5.54
N HIS A 469 -24.69 3.76 4.49
CA HIS A 469 -23.37 3.14 4.38
C HIS A 469 -22.37 3.65 5.42
N PHE A 470 -22.53 4.87 5.94
CA PHE A 470 -21.74 5.32 7.11
C PHE A 470 -21.95 4.38 8.30
N GLY A 471 -23.20 3.99 8.57
CA GLY A 471 -23.51 3.04 9.63
C GLY A 471 -22.95 1.64 9.37
N GLU A 472 -22.98 1.18 8.12
CA GLU A 472 -22.47 -0.14 7.74
C GLU A 472 -20.95 -0.22 7.88
N ILE A 473 -20.24 0.83 7.45
CA ILE A 473 -18.80 0.99 7.68
C ILE A 473 -18.48 0.93 9.17
N LEU A 474 -19.16 1.74 9.98
CA LEU A 474 -18.87 1.85 11.41
C LEU A 474 -19.16 0.55 12.16
N TYR A 475 -20.29 -0.10 11.87
CA TYR A 475 -20.66 -1.40 12.43
C TYR A 475 -19.57 -2.45 12.15
N VAL A 476 -19.21 -2.63 10.88
CA VAL A 476 -18.25 -3.66 10.48
C VAL A 476 -16.85 -3.38 11.05
N ARG A 477 -16.38 -2.13 11.00
CA ARG A 477 -15.01 -1.78 11.42
C ARG A 477 -14.82 -1.79 12.92
N LEU A 478 -15.81 -1.32 13.70
CA LEU A 478 -15.75 -1.40 15.16
C LEU A 478 -15.70 -2.86 15.65
N HIS A 479 -16.47 -3.75 15.04
CA HIS A 479 -16.40 -5.19 15.34
C HIS A 479 -15.07 -5.82 14.91
N SER A 480 -14.57 -5.50 13.71
CA SER A 480 -13.34 -6.10 13.19
C SER A 480 -12.10 -5.70 14.00
N ASP A 481 -12.00 -4.42 14.35
CA ASP A 481 -10.80 -3.86 14.99
C ASP A 481 -10.88 -3.89 16.52
N PHE A 482 -12.09 -3.79 17.08
CA PHE A 482 -12.32 -3.68 18.53
C PHE A 482 -13.25 -4.76 19.11
N GLY A 483 -13.49 -5.85 18.38
CA GLY A 483 -14.36 -6.95 18.83
C GLY A 483 -13.93 -7.67 20.13
N ALA A 484 -12.74 -7.38 20.65
CA ALA A 484 -12.33 -7.83 21.99
C ALA A 484 -13.00 -7.03 23.12
N ILE A 485 -13.54 -5.85 22.82
CA ILE A 485 -14.07 -4.85 23.76
C ILE A 485 -15.52 -4.51 23.43
N VAL A 486 -15.83 -4.37 22.14
CA VAL A 486 -17.15 -4.05 21.61
C VAL A 486 -17.86 -5.35 21.23
N ASP A 487 -18.98 -5.63 21.91
CA ASP A 487 -19.81 -6.80 21.63
C ASP A 487 -21.05 -6.45 20.80
N LYS A 488 -21.54 -5.20 20.87
CA LYS A 488 -22.68 -4.70 20.11
C LYS A 488 -22.47 -3.28 19.60
N VAL A 489 -22.95 -2.99 18.40
CA VAL A 489 -22.91 -1.65 17.80
C VAL A 489 -24.25 -1.30 17.17
N GLN A 490 -24.76 -0.12 17.48
CA GLN A 490 -25.92 0.51 16.86
C GLN A 490 -25.52 1.89 16.35
N VAL A 491 -25.96 2.26 15.14
CA VAL A 491 -25.62 3.55 14.53
C VAL A 491 -26.89 4.29 14.12
N LYS A 492 -26.97 5.57 14.48
CA LYS A 492 -28.01 6.49 14.02
C LYS A 492 -27.38 7.63 13.23
N ILE A 493 -27.82 7.79 12.00
CA ILE A 493 -27.43 8.87 11.11
C ILE A 493 -28.57 9.89 11.10
N ILE A 494 -28.33 11.08 11.62
CA ILE A 494 -29.36 12.07 11.93
C ILE A 494 -29.19 13.27 11.01
N THR A 495 -30.19 13.52 10.17
CA THR A 495 -30.31 14.72 9.33
C THR A 495 -31.59 15.51 9.65
N ASP A 496 -32.45 14.97 10.52
CA ASP A 496 -33.60 15.68 11.07
C ASP A 496 -33.13 16.89 11.90
N PRO A 497 -33.58 18.12 11.60
CA PRO A 497 -33.07 19.32 12.26
C PRO A 497 -33.31 19.40 13.77
N GLU A 498 -34.46 18.94 14.25
CA GLU A 498 -34.81 19.01 15.67
C GLU A 498 -33.98 18.01 16.47
N LEU A 499 -33.93 16.77 15.98
CA LEU A 499 -33.16 15.70 16.61
C LEU A 499 -31.65 15.95 16.53
N HIS A 500 -31.18 16.53 15.42
CA HIS A 500 -29.78 16.95 15.28
C HIS A 500 -29.39 17.98 16.34
N ALA A 501 -30.20 19.02 16.54
CA ALA A 501 -29.94 20.04 17.56
C ALA A 501 -29.95 19.46 18.98
N GLU A 502 -30.89 18.57 19.29
CA GLU A 502 -30.98 17.89 20.59
C GLU A 502 -29.72 17.06 20.89
N TRP A 503 -29.30 16.23 19.94
CA TRP A 503 -28.14 15.36 20.15
C TRP A 503 -26.82 16.10 20.12
N LEU A 504 -26.72 17.19 19.36
CA LEU A 504 -25.53 18.04 19.36
C LEU A 504 -25.26 18.64 20.75
N GLU A 505 -26.30 19.11 21.44
CA GLU A 505 -26.15 19.63 22.81
C GLU A 505 -25.73 18.52 23.79
N LYS A 506 -26.37 17.34 23.71
CA LYS A 506 -25.98 16.17 24.52
C LYS A 506 -24.52 15.75 24.28
N ALA A 507 -24.08 15.78 23.03
CA ALA A 507 -22.72 15.45 22.64
C ALA A 507 -21.73 16.47 23.24
N ARG A 508 -22.03 17.77 23.16
CA ARG A 508 -21.21 18.83 23.76
C ARG A 508 -21.09 18.72 25.28
N GLU A 509 -22.17 18.38 25.97
CA GLU A 509 -22.12 18.11 27.42
C GLU A 509 -21.18 16.95 27.74
N ALA A 510 -21.24 15.85 26.96
CA ALA A 510 -20.33 14.72 27.14
C ALA A 510 -18.87 15.09 26.84
N TYR A 511 -18.61 15.88 25.80
CA TYR A 511 -17.25 16.36 25.48
C TYR A 511 -16.68 17.24 26.59
N GLU A 512 -17.50 18.11 27.17
CA GLU A 512 -17.10 18.95 28.30
C GLU A 512 -16.78 18.10 29.54
N GLN A 513 -17.58 17.07 29.82
CA GLN A 513 -17.29 16.13 30.92
C GLN A 513 -15.97 15.36 30.69
N ARG A 514 -15.72 14.90 29.46
CA ARG A 514 -14.46 14.24 29.08
C ARG A 514 -13.26 15.19 29.26
N ASN A 515 -13.40 16.46 28.85
CA ASN A 515 -12.36 17.47 29.04
C ASN A 515 -12.08 17.74 30.53
N ARG A 516 -13.10 17.77 31.39
CA ARG A 516 -12.93 18.01 32.83
C ARG A 516 -12.21 16.87 33.56
N ARG A 517 -12.36 15.61 33.13
CA ARG A 517 -11.65 14.46 33.71
C ARG A 517 -10.11 14.61 33.65
N LEU A 518 -9.59 15.40 32.71
CA LEU A 518 -8.16 15.70 32.60
C LEU A 518 -7.70 16.84 33.51
N ALA A 519 -8.60 17.69 33.99
CA ALA A 519 -8.23 18.95 34.63
C ALA A 519 -7.45 18.76 35.95
N ASP A 520 -7.64 17.63 36.62
CA ASP A 520 -6.96 17.28 37.88
C ASP A 520 -5.63 16.54 37.69
N LEU A 521 -5.24 16.22 36.45
CA LEU A 521 -4.08 15.41 36.12
C LEU A 521 -2.96 16.32 35.57
N THR A 522 -1.82 16.40 36.26
CA THR A 522 -0.67 17.25 35.87
C THR A 522 0.50 16.43 35.35
N ASP A 523 1.41 17.07 34.62
CA ASP A 523 2.59 16.41 34.06
C ASP A 523 3.51 15.87 35.17
N GLU A 524 3.57 16.52 36.34
CA GLU A 524 4.35 16.05 37.50
C GLU A 524 3.68 14.92 38.29
N ALA A 525 2.38 14.70 38.09
CA ALA A 525 1.62 13.67 38.78
C ALA A 525 1.70 12.29 38.09
N VAL A 526 2.28 12.24 36.88
CA VAL A 526 2.46 11.01 36.09
C VAL A 526 3.93 10.73 35.86
N ASP A 527 4.29 9.46 35.78
CA ASP A 527 5.64 8.98 35.48
C ASP A 527 5.83 8.58 34.01
N THR A 528 4.74 8.59 33.23
CA THR A 528 4.68 8.05 31.87
C THR A 528 3.99 9.04 30.95
N PHE A 529 4.60 9.37 29.82
CA PHE A 529 3.91 10.05 28.72
C PHE A 529 3.59 9.05 27.61
N TYR A 530 2.82 9.48 26.61
CA TYR A 530 2.52 8.64 25.46
C TYR A 530 2.89 9.33 24.16
N SER A 531 3.53 8.57 23.27
CA SER A 531 3.60 8.93 21.86
C SER A 531 2.25 8.71 21.17
N CYS A 532 2.02 9.39 20.06
CA CYS A 532 0.97 9.07 19.10
C CYS A 532 1.51 9.22 17.68
N ILE A 533 1.46 8.13 16.92
CA ILE A 533 1.91 8.07 15.51
C ILE A 533 0.75 7.89 14.52
N LEU A 534 -0.49 8.11 14.95
CA LEU A 534 -1.69 7.96 14.11
C LEU A 534 -1.64 8.80 12.82
N CYS A 535 -1.09 10.01 12.89
CA CYS A 535 -0.99 10.91 11.73
C CYS A 535 0.17 10.58 10.78
N GLN A 536 0.97 9.54 11.06
CA GLN A 536 2.03 9.13 10.13
C GLN A 536 1.52 8.55 8.82
N SER A 537 0.20 8.28 8.70
CA SER A 537 -0.43 7.94 7.43
C SER A 537 -0.27 9.04 6.37
N PHE A 538 -0.21 10.32 6.77
CA PHE A 538 -0.02 11.47 5.86
C PHE A 538 1.14 12.39 6.26
N ALA A 539 1.66 12.28 7.48
CA ALA A 539 2.80 13.04 7.98
C ALA A 539 3.88 12.08 8.54
N PRO A 540 4.69 11.43 7.68
CA PRO A 540 5.47 10.23 8.05
C PRO A 540 6.45 10.41 9.23
N ASN A 541 7.03 11.60 9.38
CA ASN A 541 8.00 11.90 10.44
C ASN A 541 7.35 12.53 11.68
N HIS A 542 6.03 12.72 11.69
CA HIS A 542 5.34 13.36 12.79
C HIS A 542 5.15 12.39 13.96
N VAL A 543 5.48 12.84 15.17
CA VAL A 543 5.17 12.13 16.42
C VAL A 543 4.60 13.15 17.40
N CYS A 544 3.38 12.92 17.85
CA CYS A 544 2.84 13.65 18.99
C CYS A 544 3.39 13.03 20.29
N VAL A 545 3.87 13.86 21.21
CA VAL A 545 4.08 13.46 22.62
C VAL A 545 2.95 14.08 23.42
N VAL A 546 2.10 13.24 23.99
CA VAL A 546 0.89 13.60 24.72
C VAL A 546 1.15 13.45 26.21
N SER A 547 0.98 14.55 26.94
CA SER A 547 1.05 14.61 28.40
C SER A 547 -0.29 15.09 28.97
N PRO A 548 -0.55 14.93 30.28
CA PRO A 548 -1.77 15.43 30.90
C PRO A 548 -2.08 16.90 30.57
N GLN A 549 -1.06 17.76 30.53
CA GLN A 549 -1.19 19.19 30.27
C GLN A 549 -0.89 19.59 28.82
N ARG A 550 -0.55 18.63 27.96
CA ARG A 550 -0.33 18.83 26.53
C ARG A 550 -1.10 17.78 25.72
N LEU A 551 -2.32 18.14 25.34
CA LEU A 551 -3.15 17.33 24.46
C LEU A 551 -2.46 17.14 23.09
N GLY A 552 -2.85 16.07 22.38
CA GLY A 552 -2.50 15.92 20.98
C GLY A 552 -3.02 17.11 20.18
N LEU A 553 -2.24 17.60 19.22
CA LEU A 553 -2.56 18.82 18.47
C LEU A 553 -3.86 18.75 17.66
N CYS A 554 -4.39 17.54 17.41
CA CYS A 554 -5.71 17.35 16.83
C CYS A 554 -6.83 17.82 17.77
N GLY A 555 -6.62 17.80 19.08
CA GLY A 555 -7.62 18.07 20.11
C GLY A 555 -8.52 16.88 20.46
N ALA A 556 -8.40 15.74 19.75
CA ALA A 556 -9.22 14.54 19.99
C ALA A 556 -8.59 13.59 21.01
N TYR A 557 -7.25 13.53 21.07
CA TYR A 557 -6.52 12.62 21.94
C TYR A 557 -5.88 13.38 23.09
N ASN A 558 -6.24 12.96 24.30
CA ASN A 558 -5.60 13.36 25.53
C ASN A 558 -4.73 12.22 26.09
N TRP A 559 -4.10 12.44 27.25
CA TRP A 559 -3.21 11.46 27.88
C TRP A 559 -3.93 10.16 28.28
N LEU A 560 -5.16 10.25 28.82
CA LEU A 560 -5.98 9.08 29.17
C LEU A 560 -6.36 8.28 27.93
N ASP A 561 -6.69 8.95 26.82
CA ASP A 561 -7.03 8.27 25.56
C ASP A 561 -5.82 7.50 25.01
N CYS A 562 -4.62 8.07 25.11
CA CYS A 562 -3.39 7.38 24.68
C CYS A 562 -3.07 6.18 25.56
N LYS A 563 -3.28 6.30 26.87
CA LYS A 563 -3.17 5.20 27.82
C LYS A 563 -4.16 4.09 27.51
N ALA A 564 -5.44 4.43 27.34
CA ALA A 564 -6.49 3.50 26.97
C ALA A 564 -6.18 2.80 25.64
N SER A 565 -5.76 3.55 24.61
CA SER A 565 -5.37 3.00 23.31
C SER A 565 -4.25 1.96 23.43
N TYR A 566 -3.24 2.20 24.28
CA TYR A 566 -2.18 1.23 24.55
C TYR A 566 -2.69 -0.01 25.31
N GLU A 567 -3.58 0.17 26.29
CA GLU A 567 -4.21 -0.94 27.02
C GLU A 567 -5.06 -1.83 26.10
N ILE A 568 -5.74 -1.22 25.12
CA ILE A 568 -6.52 -1.91 24.09
C ILE A 568 -5.60 -2.67 23.13
N ASN A 569 -4.54 -2.01 22.65
CA ASN A 569 -3.60 -2.56 21.69
C ASN A 569 -2.17 -2.10 22.00
N SER A 570 -1.41 -2.96 22.68
CA SER A 570 -0.01 -2.70 23.03
C SER A 570 0.93 -2.51 21.83
N THR A 571 0.53 -2.96 20.63
CA THR A 571 1.26 -2.76 19.36
C THR A 571 0.66 -1.62 18.52
N GLY A 572 -0.27 -0.86 19.09
CA GLY A 572 -0.96 0.24 18.44
C GLY A 572 -0.12 1.52 18.32
N PRO A 573 -0.73 2.59 17.79
CA PRO A 573 -0.05 3.84 17.49
C PRO A 573 0.30 4.69 18.71
N ASN A 574 -0.13 4.28 19.92
CA ASN A 574 0.18 4.96 21.17
C ASN A 574 1.13 4.09 21.98
N GLN A 575 2.33 4.61 22.28
CA GLN A 575 3.36 3.88 23.03
C GLN A 575 3.83 4.70 24.24
N PRO A 576 4.03 4.06 25.41
CA PRO A 576 4.55 4.73 26.59
C PRO A 576 5.99 5.22 26.37
N ILE A 577 6.33 6.39 26.91
CA ILE A 577 7.66 7.02 26.88
C ILE A 577 8.16 7.17 28.31
#